data_AF-A0A0Q8R5M6-F1
#
_entry.id   AF-A0A0Q8R5M6-F1
#
_cell.length_a   1.000
_cell.length_b   1.000
_cell.length_c   1.000
_cell.angle_alpha   90.00
_cell.angle_beta   90.00
_cell.angle_gamma   90.00
#
_symmetry.space_group_name_H-M   'P 1'
#
loop_
_entity.id
_entity.type
_entity.pdbx_description
1 polymer ?
#
loop_
_entity_poly.entity_id
_entity_poly.type
_entity_poly.pdbx_seq_one_letter_code
_entity_poly.pdbx_strand_id
1 'polypeptide(L)'
;MLACVLERTNLQRALKQVRQNKGAPGIDGMTVDVLPQYLKQHWPRIRSELLAGTYRPSAVHRVEIPKPDGRMRALGIPTALDRFIQQAIA
;
A
#
# COMPACT_ATOMS: atom_id res chain seq x y z
N MET A 1 4.41 16.48 -10.75
CA MET A 1 3.79 17.08 -9.55
C MET A 1 2.93 16.04 -8.84
N LEU A 2 2.82 16.10 -7.51
CA LEU A 2 2.01 15.20 -6.70
C LEU A 2 0.53 15.14 -7.13
N ALA A 3 0.02 16.20 -7.77
CA ALA A 3 -1.31 16.22 -8.38
C ALA A 3 -1.53 15.12 -9.44
N CYS A 4 -0.52 14.79 -10.26
CA CYS A 4 -0.62 13.72 -11.27
C CYS A 4 -0.65 12.33 -10.61
N VAL A 5 0.12 12.14 -9.53
CA VAL A 5 0.12 10.90 -8.74
C VAL A 5 -1.26 10.61 -8.16
N LEU A 6 -1.98 11.65 -7.74
CA LEU A 6 -3.32 11.55 -7.15
C LEU A 6 -4.45 11.66 -8.17
N GLU A 7 -4.16 11.58 -9.47
CA GLU A 7 -5.17 11.58 -10.51
C GLU A 7 -6.03 10.29 -10.42
N ARG A 8 -7.34 10.43 -10.60
CA ARG A 8 -8.29 9.32 -10.44
C ARG A 8 -7.92 8.10 -11.31
N THR A 9 -7.50 8.32 -12.55
CA THR A 9 -7.14 7.25 -13.48
C THR A 9 -5.89 6.51 -13.01
N ASN A 10 -4.88 7.23 -12.51
CA ASN A 10 -3.68 6.64 -11.94
C ASN A 10 -3.98 5.81 -10.69
N LEU A 11 -4.78 6.37 -9.77
CA LEU A 11 -5.20 5.66 -8.56
C LEU A 11 -5.98 4.38 -8.87
N GLN A 12 -6.86 4.40 -9.88
CA GLN A 12 -7.56 3.19 -10.30
C GLN A 12 -6.59 2.11 -10.81
N ARG A 13 -5.57 2.50 -11.57
CA ARG A 13 -4.51 1.58 -12.04
C ARG A 13 -3.71 1.02 -10.88
N ALA A 14 -3.29 1.88 -9.95
CA ALA A 14 -2.55 1.47 -8.76
C ALA A 14 -3.34 0.49 -7.89
N LEU A 15 -4.62 0.76 -7.65
CA LEU A 15 -5.50 -0.13 -6.89
C LEU A 15 -5.66 -1.49 -7.58
N LYS A 16 -5.82 -1.50 -8.91
CA LYS A 16 -5.90 -2.75 -9.68
C LYS A 16 -4.62 -3.58 -9.53
N GLN A 17 -3.45 -2.95 -9.68
CA GLN A 17 -2.16 -3.64 -9.58
C GLN A 17 -1.93 -4.22 -8.18
N VAL A 18 -2.19 -3.46 -7.12
CA VAL A 18 -2.04 -3.93 -5.74
C VAL A 18 -2.95 -5.12 -5.44
N ARG A 19 -4.19 -5.11 -5.96
CA ARG A 19 -5.11 -6.25 -5.84
C ARG A 19 -4.64 -7.46 -6.63
N GLN A 20 -4.08 -7.28 -7.83
CA GLN A 20 -3.54 -8.37 -8.64
C GLN A 20 -2.34 -9.06 -7.99
N ASN A 21 -1.51 -8.31 -7.26
CA ASN A 21 -0.34 -8.85 -6.57
C ASN A 21 -0.69 -9.77 -5.38
N LYS A 22 -1.93 -9.72 -4.87
CA LYS A 22 -2.45 -10.59 -3.77
C LYS A 22 -1.50 -10.70 -2.56
N GLY A 23 -0.77 -9.63 -2.26
CA GLY A 23 0.22 -9.61 -1.20
C GLY A 23 -0.40 -9.80 0.19
N ALA A 24 0.34 -10.45 1.09
CA ALA A 24 -0.03 -10.61 2.49
C ALA A 24 -0.35 -9.26 3.17
N PRO A 25 -1.21 -9.25 4.20
CA PRO A 25 -1.52 -8.04 4.95
C PRO A 25 -0.28 -7.48 5.66
N GLY A 26 -0.26 -6.15 5.85
CA GLY A 26 0.76 -5.48 6.63
C GLY A 26 0.53 -5.64 8.13
N ILE A 27 1.13 -4.75 8.92
CA ILE A 27 1.05 -4.79 10.39
C ILE A 27 -0.37 -4.50 10.91
N ASP A 28 -1.19 -3.84 10.09
CA ASP A 28 -2.60 -3.51 10.38
C ASP A 28 -3.56 -4.67 10.09
N GLY A 29 -3.08 -5.78 9.52
CA GLY A 29 -3.93 -6.92 9.16
C GLY A 29 -4.85 -6.69 7.96
N MET A 30 -4.85 -5.49 7.35
CA MET A 30 -5.77 -5.17 6.24
C MET A 30 -5.33 -5.87 4.95
N THR A 31 -6.24 -6.66 4.38
CA THR A 31 -6.01 -7.31 3.08
C THR A 31 -6.32 -6.37 1.92
N VAL A 32 -5.80 -6.69 0.73
CA VAL A 32 -6.01 -5.91 -0.49
C VAL A 32 -7.48 -5.88 -0.94
N ASP A 33 -8.30 -6.83 -0.48
CA ASP A 33 -9.73 -6.90 -0.82
C ASP A 33 -10.59 -5.93 0.00
N VAL A 34 -10.15 -5.59 1.22
CA VAL A 34 -10.82 -4.61 2.10
C VAL A 34 -10.45 -3.17 1.70
N LEU A 35 -9.29 -2.98 1.08
CA LEU A 35 -8.76 -1.67 0.70
C LEU A 35 -9.74 -0.76 -0.07
N PRO A 36 -10.52 -1.23 -1.08
CA PRO A 36 -11.47 -0.37 -1.78
C PRO A 36 -12.56 0.23 -0.87
N GLN A 37 -13.05 -0.54 0.11
CA GLN A 37 -14.04 -0.05 1.07
C GLN A 37 -13.40 0.95 2.04
N TYR A 38 -12.19 0.65 2.52
CA TYR A 38 -11.42 1.56 3.35
C TYR A 38 -11.18 2.91 2.67
N LEU A 39 -10.77 2.90 1.39
CA LEU A 39 -10.56 4.12 0.61
C LEU A 39 -11.85 4.92 0.44
N LYS A 40 -13.02 4.29 0.23
CA LYS A 40 -14.29 5.03 0.15
C LYS A 40 -14.57 5.88 1.40
N GLN A 41 -14.19 5.39 2.57
CA GLN A 41 -14.42 6.07 3.84
C GLN A 41 -13.31 7.07 4.19
N HIS A 42 -12.05 6.72 3.95
CA HIS A 42 -10.90 7.46 4.47
C HIS A 42 -10.14 8.30 3.43
N TRP A 43 -10.44 8.16 2.14
CA TRP A 43 -9.69 8.83 1.07
C TRP A 43 -9.61 10.36 1.18
N PRO A 44 -10.68 11.10 1.54
CA PRO A 44 -10.58 12.55 1.67
C PRO A 44 -9.50 13.00 2.65
N ARG A 45 -9.40 12.31 3.80
CA ARG A 45 -8.37 12.57 4.80
C ARG A 45 -6.98 12.22 4.28
N ILE A 46 -6.80 11.00 3.76
CA ILE A 46 -5.51 10.51 3.25
C ILE A 46 -4.98 11.41 2.13
N ARG A 47 -5.85 11.83 1.21
CA ARG A 47 -5.50 12.75 0.12
C ARG A 47 -5.02 14.09 0.65
N SER A 48 -5.70 14.66 1.64
CA SER A 48 -5.29 15.92 2.26
C SER A 48 -3.93 15.79 2.97
N GLU A 49 -3.69 14.69 3.69
CA GLU A 49 -2.39 14.42 4.33
C GLU A 49 -1.26 14.26 3.31
N LEU A 50 -1.52 13.58 2.18
CA LEU A 50 -0.54 13.45 1.09
C LEU A 50 -0.22 14.81 0.47
N LEU A 51 -1.24 15.60 0.14
CA LEU A 51 -1.06 16.94 -0.44
C LEU A 51 -0.35 17.91 0.50
N ALA A 52 -0.62 17.81 1.81
CA ALA A 52 0.04 18.61 2.84
C ALA A 52 1.44 18.08 3.22
N GLY A 53 1.87 16.92 2.71
CA GLY A 53 3.14 16.29 3.08
C GLY A 53 3.19 15.77 4.52
N THR A 54 2.03 15.59 5.17
CA THR A 54 1.92 15.13 6.56
C THR A 54 1.61 13.64 6.69
N TYR A 55 1.33 12.95 5.58
CA TYR A 55 1.13 11.50 5.56
C TYR A 55 2.36 10.77 6.10
N ARG A 56 2.14 9.89 7.09
CA ARG A 56 3.18 9.04 7.68
C ARG A 56 2.88 7.58 7.33
N PRO A 57 3.73 6.92 6.51
CA PRO A 57 3.57 5.50 6.21
C PRO A 57 3.63 4.66 7.49
N SER A 58 2.94 3.53 7.48
CA SER A 58 2.96 2.61 8.61
C SER A 58 4.27 1.81 8.66
N ALA A 59 4.58 1.27 9.85
CA ALA A 59 5.68 0.33 9.98
C ALA A 59 5.46 -0.92 9.12
N VAL A 60 6.54 -1.45 8.56
CA VAL A 60 6.48 -2.70 7.77
C VAL A 60 6.39 -3.91 8.68
N HIS A 61 5.54 -4.86 8.33
CA HIS A 61 5.46 -6.16 9.01
C HIS A 61 6.65 -7.02 8.60
N ARG A 62 7.50 -7.39 9.57
CA ARG A 62 8.68 -8.23 9.34
C ARG A 62 8.28 -9.69 9.36
N VAL A 63 8.58 -10.41 8.28
CA VAL A 63 8.43 -11.86 8.21
C VAL A 63 9.71 -12.48 7.69
N GLU A 64 10.03 -13.67 8.18
CA GLU A 64 11.12 -14.48 7.66
C GLU A 64 10.56 -15.58 6.76
N ILE A 65 11.08 -15.67 5.54
CA ILE A 65 10.69 -16.72 4.59
C ILE A 65 11.90 -17.58 4.22
N PRO A 66 11.74 -18.91 4.13
CA PRO A 66 12.82 -19.79 3.74
C PRO A 66 13.21 -19.57 2.28
N LYS A 67 14.52 -19.61 2.00
CA LYS A 67 15.07 -19.72 0.65
C LYS A 67 15.26 -21.20 0.29
N PRO A 68 15.38 -21.54 -1.01
CA PRO A 68 15.71 -22.90 -1.44
C PRO A 68 17.03 -23.45 -0.88
N ASP A 69 17.97 -22.56 -0.52
CA ASP A 69 19.28 -22.92 0.03
C ASP A 69 19.27 -23.12 1.57
N GLY A 70 18.09 -23.11 2.20
CA GLY A 70 17.92 -23.31 3.65
C GLY A 70 18.15 -22.06 4.51
N ARG A 71 18.57 -20.93 3.93
CA ARG A 71 18.70 -19.67 4.68
C ARG A 71 17.36 -18.93 4.77
N MET A 72 17.20 -18.11 5.80
CA MET A 72 16.03 -17.23 5.92
C MET A 72 16.25 -15.90 5.20
N ARG A 73 15.20 -15.37 4.57
CA ARG A 73 15.14 -14.00 4.04
C ARG A 73 14.16 -13.19 4.86
N ALA A 74 14.63 -12.13 5.48
CA ALA A 74 13.77 -11.12 6.08
C ALA A 74 13.05 -10.32 4.96
N LEU A 75 11.73 -10.27 5.03
CA LEU A 75 10.87 -9.47 4.16
C LEU A 75 10.18 -8.40 5.03
N GLY A 76 10.02 -7.19 4.47
CA GLY A 76 9.15 -6.16 5.05
C GLY A 76 7.90 -6.04 4.19
N ILE A 77 6.73 -6.27 4.79
CA ILE A 77 5.43 -6.16 4.12
C ILE A 77 4.78 -4.84 4.55
N PRO A 78 4.67 -3.83 3.67
CA PRO A 78 3.93 -2.60 3.96
C PRO A 78 2.43 -2.88 4.05
N THR A 79 1.66 -1.96 4.63
CA THR A 79 0.19 -2.05 4.64
C THR A 79 -0.38 -2.01 3.21
N ALA A 80 -1.61 -2.50 3.03
CA ALA A 80 -2.25 -2.44 1.72
C ALA A 80 -2.42 -0.99 1.22
N LEU A 81 -2.66 -0.04 2.15
CA LEU A 81 -2.73 1.39 1.84
C LEU A 81 -1.37 1.94 1.39
N ASP A 82 -0.29 1.63 2.11
CA ASP A 82 1.05 2.10 1.76
C ASP A 82 1.50 1.57 0.40
N ARG A 83 1.22 0.29 0.10
CA ARG A 83 1.51 -0.29 -1.22
C ARG A 83 0.74 0.42 -2.33
N PHE A 84 -0.52 0.79 -2.08
CA PHE A 84 -1.33 1.54 -3.03
C PHE A 84 -0.76 2.92 -3.31
N ILE A 85 -0.32 3.65 -2.28
CA ILE A 85 0.30 4.97 -2.43
C ILE A 85 1.65 4.84 -3.16
N GLN A 86 2.49 3.88 -2.78
CA GLN A 86 3.76 3.61 -3.45
C GLN A 86 3.56 3.27 -4.93
N GLN A 87 2.57 2.43 -5.24
CA GLN A 87 2.23 2.07 -6.62
C GLN A 87 1.71 3.25 -7.45
N ALA A 88 1.08 4.25 -6.80
CA ALA A 88 0.64 5.46 -7.49
C ALA A 88 1.79 6.44 -7.76
N ILE A 89 2.88 6.37 -6.98
CA ILE A 89 4.10 7.19 -7.14
C ILE A 89 5.02 6.60 -8.23
N ALA A 90 5.06 5.27 -8.34
CA ALA A 90 5.86 4.52 -9.31
C ALA A 90 5.44 4.79 -10.76
#